data_AF-A0A351CYI5-F1
#
_entry.id   AF-A0A351CYI5-F1
#
_cell.length_a   1.000
_cell.length_b   1.000
_cell.length_c   1.000
_cell.angle_alpha   90.00
_cell.angle_beta   90.00
_cell.angle_gamma   90.00
#
_symmetry.space_group_name_H-M   'P 1'
#
loop_
_entity.id
_entity.type
_entity.pdbx_description
1 polymer ?
#
loop_
_entity_poly.entity_id
_entity_poly.type
_entity_poly.pdbx_seq_one_letter_code
_entity_poly.pdbx_strand_id
1 'polypeptide(L)'
;MIDITEQASFAEHRLTADQIKIRKISVHDLWQSLHEGYDDFRVKPSHIPFLILMYTSFAVLWSLYIVGQELRYQVFPMVAGFNFLGPVVLIVLFEMSRRREHGLELRWGAAFGFVHSSSFAPILALSIVMMLLYVAWLYMAELIYFGLFGDNTPASMSEFIREVFTTRRGGALIIYGNLVGFLFAFTALSLSVVAFPLILH
;
A
#
# COMPACT_ATOMS: atom_id res chain seq x y z
N MET A 1 -21.58 34.94 18.44
CA MET A 1 -20.73 36.12 18.23
C MET A 1 -19.31 35.62 18.29
N ILE A 2 -18.78 35.16 17.14
CA ILE A 2 -17.45 34.56 17.04
C ILE A 2 -16.44 35.72 17.09
N ASP A 3 -15.44 35.55 17.94
CA ASP A 3 -14.48 36.56 18.34
C ASP A 3 -13.61 37.01 17.15
N ILE A 4 -13.68 38.30 16.81
CA ILE A 4 -12.93 38.93 15.71
C ILE A 4 -11.41 38.80 15.95
N THR A 5 -11.01 38.57 17.20
CA THR A 5 -9.61 38.39 17.62
C THR A 5 -9.00 37.07 17.12
N GLU A 6 -9.81 36.04 16.89
CA GLU A 6 -9.32 34.73 16.42
C GLU A 6 -9.05 34.73 14.91
N GLN A 7 -9.84 35.47 14.12
CA GLN A 7 -9.63 35.62 12.68
C GLN A 7 -8.35 36.42 12.34
N ALA A 8 -7.92 37.33 13.21
CA ALA A 8 -6.69 38.09 13.03
C ALA A 8 -5.43 37.21 13.17
N SER A 9 -5.45 36.20 14.05
CA SER A 9 -4.33 35.28 14.30
C SER A 9 -4.01 34.39 13.08
N PHE A 10 -5.03 33.90 12.38
CA PHE A 10 -4.86 33.10 11.16
C PHE A 10 -4.47 33.93 9.93
N ALA A 11 -4.69 35.25 9.94
CA ALA A 11 -4.30 36.13 8.84
C ALA A 11 -2.80 36.45 8.84
N GLU A 12 -2.14 36.40 10.00
CA GLU A 12 -0.70 36.71 10.15
C GLU A 12 0.24 35.58 9.70
N HIS A 13 -0.22 34.32 9.67
CA HIS A 13 0.59 33.17 9.24
C HIS A 13 0.41 32.82 7.74
N ARG A 14 0.19 33.83 6.90
CA ARG A 14 0.24 33.63 5.44
C ARG A 14 1.69 33.53 5.01
N LEU A 15 2.17 32.30 4.82
CA LEU A 15 3.44 32.03 4.13
C LEU A 15 3.40 32.75 2.78
N THR A 16 4.21 33.79 2.62
CA THR A 16 4.33 34.48 1.33
C THR A 16 5.09 33.56 0.36
N ALA A 17 4.78 33.62 -0.94
CA ALA A 17 5.33 32.67 -1.92
C ALA A 17 6.88 32.66 -1.96
N ASP A 18 7.49 33.78 -1.60
CA ASP A 18 8.91 34.03 -1.37
C ASP A 18 9.51 33.28 -0.16
N GLN A 19 8.69 32.87 0.81
CA GLN A 19 9.09 32.05 1.96
C GLN A 19 9.08 30.54 1.65
N ILE A 20 8.37 30.11 0.60
CA ILE A 20 8.32 28.71 0.17
C ILE A 20 9.60 28.37 -0.61
N LYS A 21 10.67 28.06 0.12
CA LYS A 21 11.91 27.54 -0.49
C LYS A 21 11.71 26.08 -0.90
N ILE A 22 11.64 25.84 -2.21
CA ILE A 22 11.76 24.49 -2.79
C ILE A 22 13.14 23.95 -2.41
N ARG A 23 13.21 23.01 -1.47
CA ARG A 23 14.46 22.34 -1.11
C ARG A 23 14.83 21.38 -2.25
N LYS A 24 16.08 21.46 -2.71
CA LYS A 24 16.61 20.48 -3.67
C LYS A 24 16.95 19.21 -2.90
N ILE A 25 16.24 18.14 -3.19
CA ILE A 25 16.53 16.81 -2.66
C ILE A 25 17.59 16.17 -3.55
N SER A 26 18.65 15.66 -2.95
CA SER A 26 19.71 14.90 -3.61
C SER A 26 19.58 13.41 -3.30
N VAL A 27 20.30 12.58 -4.07
CA VAL A 27 20.37 11.12 -3.83
C VAL A 27 20.99 10.81 -2.45
N HIS A 28 21.84 11.70 -1.92
CA HIS A 28 22.41 11.57 -0.59
C HIS A 28 21.33 11.66 0.50
N ASP A 29 20.39 12.58 0.36
CA ASP A 29 19.30 12.76 1.34
C ASP A 29 18.37 11.53 1.37
N LEU A 30 18.22 10.85 0.23
CA LEU A 30 17.53 9.55 0.12
C LEU A 30 18.27 8.44 0.87
N TRP A 31 19.59 8.35 0.69
CA TRP A 31 20.40 7.37 1.42
C TRP A 31 20.45 7.65 2.92
N GLN A 32 20.51 8.91 3.31
CA GLN A 32 20.50 9.33 4.70
C GLN A 32 19.16 8.97 5.37
N SER A 33 18.03 9.27 4.73
CA SER A 33 16.71 8.92 5.30
C SER A 33 16.50 7.41 5.42
N LEU A 34 17.01 6.62 4.47
CA LEU A 34 17.03 5.17 4.57
C LEU A 34 17.89 4.66 5.73
N HIS A 35 19.06 5.28 5.97
CA HIS A 35 19.94 4.91 7.08
C HIS A 35 19.30 5.23 8.43
N GLU A 36 18.72 6.43 8.57
CA GLU A 36 18.00 6.84 9.77
C GLU A 36 16.79 5.93 10.04
N GLY A 37 16.00 5.62 9.01
CA GLY A 37 14.89 4.65 9.12
C GLY A 37 15.36 3.24 9.49
N TYR A 38 16.54 2.82 9.02
CA TYR A 38 17.13 1.52 9.37
C TYR A 38 17.65 1.47 10.80
N ASP A 39 18.26 2.56 11.30
CA ASP A 39 18.70 2.66 12.68
C ASP A 39 17.51 2.69 13.65
N ASP A 40 16.43 3.38 13.28
CA ASP A 40 15.16 3.37 14.02
C ASP A 40 14.58 1.95 14.13
N PHE A 41 14.64 1.20 13.03
CA PHE A 41 14.21 -0.20 12.97
C PHE A 41 15.10 -1.13 13.82
N ARG A 42 16.41 -0.89 13.85
CA ARG A 42 17.38 -1.71 14.63
C ARG A 42 17.29 -1.50 16.13
N VAL A 43 17.03 -0.28 16.58
CA VAL A 43 16.99 0.05 18.01
C VAL A 43 15.78 -0.57 18.71
N LYS A 44 14.61 -0.61 18.05
CA LYS A 44 13.44 -1.32 18.55
C LYS A 44 12.79 -2.14 17.45
N PRO A 45 13.09 -3.45 17.40
CA PRO A 45 12.63 -4.29 16.33
C PRO A 45 11.10 -4.38 16.25
N SER A 46 10.51 -3.65 15.31
CA SER A 46 9.06 -3.63 15.06
C SER A 46 8.58 -4.83 14.25
N HIS A 47 9.29 -5.96 14.36
CA HIS A 47 9.09 -7.11 13.49
C HIS A 47 7.69 -7.69 13.63
N ILE A 48 7.13 -7.67 14.84
CA ILE A 48 5.91 -8.41 15.15
C ILE A 48 4.68 -7.93 14.36
N PRO A 49 4.32 -6.63 14.28
CA PRO A 49 3.20 -6.20 13.44
C PRO A 49 3.47 -6.39 11.94
N PHE A 50 4.70 -6.18 11.47
CA PHE A 50 5.08 -6.46 10.08
C PHE A 50 4.97 -7.94 9.75
N LEU A 51 5.47 -8.81 10.63
CA LEU A 51 5.41 -10.27 10.51
C LEU A 51 3.97 -10.77 10.67
N ILE A 52 3.16 -10.22 11.58
CA ILE A 52 1.74 -10.58 11.73
C ILE A 52 0.99 -10.20 10.46
N LEU A 53 1.10 -8.96 9.97
CA LEU A 53 0.44 -8.56 8.73
C LEU A 53 0.90 -9.43 7.56
N MET A 54 2.22 -9.65 7.45
CA MET A 54 2.79 -10.42 6.37
C MET A 54 2.36 -11.90 6.42
N TYR A 55 2.46 -12.55 7.58
CA TYR A 55 2.05 -13.93 7.78
C TYR A 55 0.54 -14.12 7.73
N THR A 56 -0.26 -13.18 8.23
CA THR A 56 -1.72 -13.25 8.14
C THR A 56 -2.18 -13.11 6.69
N SER A 57 -1.64 -12.13 5.96
CA SER A 57 -1.94 -11.99 4.52
C SER A 57 -1.46 -13.24 3.75
N PHE A 58 -0.26 -13.75 4.02
CA PHE A 58 0.23 -14.98 3.40
C PHE A 58 -0.63 -16.19 3.76
N ALA A 59 -1.06 -16.32 5.02
CA ALA A 59 -1.92 -17.41 5.49
C ALA A 59 -3.33 -17.34 4.90
N VAL A 60 -3.89 -16.14 4.71
CA VAL A 60 -5.18 -15.94 4.03
C VAL A 60 -5.06 -16.32 2.56
N LEU A 61 -4.02 -15.87 1.86
CA LEU A 61 -3.76 -16.25 0.47
C LEU A 61 -3.54 -17.77 0.32
N TRP A 62 -2.78 -18.37 1.24
CA TRP A 62 -2.52 -19.80 1.27
C TRP A 62 -3.78 -20.61 1.60
N SER A 63 -4.63 -20.11 2.50
CA SER A 63 -5.93 -20.72 2.83
C SER A 63 -6.89 -20.65 1.64
N LEU A 64 -6.99 -19.49 0.96
CA LEU A 64 -7.79 -19.33 -0.26
C LEU A 64 -7.28 -20.22 -1.39
N TYR A 65 -5.96 -20.40 -1.49
CA TYR A 65 -5.33 -21.31 -2.44
C TYR A 65 -5.65 -22.79 -2.16
N ILE A 66 -5.64 -23.20 -0.88
CA ILE A 66 -5.94 -24.59 -0.47
C ILE A 66 -7.44 -24.89 -0.57
N VAL A 67 -8.30 -23.94 -0.21
CA VAL A 67 -9.76 -24.13 -0.11
C VAL A 67 -10.46 -23.88 -1.45
N GLY A 68 -9.95 -22.98 -2.29
CA GLY A 68 -10.57 -22.58 -3.56
C GLY A 68 -10.03 -23.33 -4.77
N GLN A 69 -10.63 -24.47 -5.12
CA GLN A 69 -10.40 -25.14 -6.42
C GLN A 69 -10.59 -24.16 -7.60
N GLU A 70 -11.50 -23.19 -7.46
CA GLU A 70 -11.85 -22.21 -8.50
C GLU A 70 -10.96 -20.95 -8.52
N LEU A 71 -10.04 -20.74 -7.56
CA LEU A 71 -9.28 -19.49 -7.45
C LEU A 71 -7.84 -19.60 -7.97
N ARG A 72 -7.46 -20.75 -8.56
CA ARG A 72 -6.09 -21.04 -9.01
C ARG A 72 -5.53 -20.00 -10.00
N TYR A 73 -6.37 -19.47 -10.88
CA TYR A 73 -5.96 -18.44 -11.85
C TYR A 73 -5.69 -17.07 -11.20
N GLN A 74 -6.19 -16.82 -9.98
CA GLN A 74 -5.99 -15.56 -9.26
C GLN A 74 -4.73 -15.55 -8.39
N VAL A 75 -3.97 -16.65 -8.29
CA VAL A 75 -2.78 -16.72 -7.43
C VAL A 75 -1.74 -15.66 -7.80
N PHE A 76 -1.52 -15.42 -9.09
CA PHE A 76 -0.57 -14.40 -9.54
C PHE A 76 -0.96 -12.98 -9.11
N PRO A 77 -2.16 -12.45 -9.44
CA PRO A 77 -2.57 -11.11 -8.99
C PRO A 77 -2.73 -11.05 -7.46
N MET A 78 -3.09 -12.15 -6.79
CA MET A 78 -3.12 -12.22 -5.33
C MET A 78 -1.75 -11.99 -4.68
N VAL A 79 -0.71 -12.62 -5.21
CA VAL A 79 0.66 -12.47 -4.73
C VAL A 79 1.24 -11.12 -5.13
N ALA A 80 1.01 -10.67 -6.38
CA ALA A 80 1.49 -9.37 -6.86
C ALA A 80 0.80 -8.20 -6.15
N GLY A 81 -0.45 -8.40 -5.71
CA GLY A 81 -1.26 -7.47 -4.93
C GLY A 81 -0.72 -7.14 -3.54
N PHE A 82 0.26 -7.89 -3.04
CA PHE A 82 0.87 -7.63 -1.73
C PHE A 82 1.47 -6.23 -1.61
N ASN A 83 1.87 -5.64 -2.74
CA ASN A 83 2.43 -4.29 -2.79
C ASN A 83 1.43 -3.22 -2.30
N PHE A 84 0.12 -3.50 -2.36
CA PHE A 84 -0.93 -2.61 -1.88
C PHE A 84 -1.07 -2.58 -0.35
N LEU A 85 -0.35 -3.45 0.38
CA LEU A 85 -0.25 -3.39 1.85
C LEU A 85 0.74 -2.31 2.33
N GLY A 86 1.59 -1.79 1.45
CA GLY A 86 2.60 -0.77 1.77
C GLY A 86 2.06 0.44 2.55
N PRO A 87 0.94 1.07 2.12
CA PRO A 87 0.32 2.19 2.83
C PRO A 87 -0.12 1.86 4.25
N VAL A 88 -0.64 0.64 4.48
CA VAL A 88 -1.06 0.18 5.81
C VAL A 88 0.15 -0.02 6.73
N VAL A 89 1.24 -0.59 6.19
CA VAL A 89 2.51 -0.73 6.91
C VAL A 89 3.11 0.64 7.23
N LEU A 90 2.99 1.61 6.31
CA LEU A 90 3.46 2.98 6.49
C LEU A 90 2.79 3.68 7.68
N ILE A 91 1.50 3.45 7.94
CA ILE A 91 0.82 3.97 9.14
C ILE A 91 1.53 3.52 10.42
N VAL A 92 1.83 2.22 10.51
CA VAL A 92 2.45 1.63 11.69
C VAL A 92 3.86 2.19 11.89
N LEU A 93 4.65 2.28 10.82
CA LEU A 93 6.00 2.84 10.86
C LEU A 93 6.00 4.34 11.22
N PHE A 94 5.10 5.13 10.65
CA PHE A 94 4.99 6.56 10.93
C PHE A 94 4.66 6.82 12.40
N GLU A 95 3.73 6.05 12.97
CA GLU A 95 3.37 6.20 14.37
C GLU A 95 4.51 5.81 15.32
N MET A 96 5.30 4.80 14.96
CA MET A 96 6.49 4.43 15.73
C MET A 96 7.58 5.51 15.67
N SER A 97 7.81 6.08 14.49
CA SER A 97 8.75 7.20 14.30
C SER A 97 8.33 8.42 15.13
N ARG A 98 7.07 8.84 15.02
CA ARG A 98 6.54 10.01 15.73
C ARG A 98 6.62 9.86 17.25
N ARG A 99 6.31 8.68 17.80
CA ARG A 99 6.42 8.43 19.25
C ARG A 99 7.84 8.51 19.74
N ARG A 100 8.80 8.04 18.94
CA ARG A 100 10.23 8.12 19.24
C ARG A 100 10.70 9.57 19.28
N GLU A 101 10.29 10.40 18.31
CA GLU A 101 10.59 11.84 18.29
C GLU A 101 10.06 12.56 19.54
N HIS A 102 8.91 12.16 20.06
CA HIS A 102 8.33 12.71 21.28
C HIS A 102 8.85 12.07 22.59
N GLY A 103 9.81 11.13 22.52
CA GLY A 103 10.34 10.44 23.70
C GLY A 103 9.31 9.57 24.45
N LEU A 104 8.19 9.24 23.81
CA LEU A 104 7.09 8.48 24.42
C LEU A 104 7.39 6.97 24.40
N GLU A 105 7.02 6.26 25.46
CA GLU A 105 7.12 4.80 25.48
C GLU A 105 6.20 4.16 24.43
N LEU A 106 6.77 3.29 23.58
CA LEU A 106 6.01 2.44 22.66
C LEU A 106 5.23 1.38 23.44
N ARG A 107 4.03 1.73 23.92
CA ARG A 107 3.07 0.79 24.51
C ARG A 107 2.07 0.32 23.45
N TRP A 108 1.93 -1.01 23.31
CA TRP A 108 1.07 -1.71 22.33
C TRP A 108 -0.38 -1.19 22.25
N GLY A 109 -1.02 -0.89 23.39
CA GLY A 109 -2.41 -0.40 23.43
C GLY A 109 -2.57 1.05 22.98
N ALA A 110 -1.49 1.81 22.89
CA ALA A 110 -1.55 3.22 22.53
C ALA A 110 -1.58 3.43 21.01
N ALA A 111 -1.29 2.41 20.19
CA ALA A 111 -1.41 2.48 18.72
C ALA A 111 -2.82 2.86 18.24
N PHE A 112 -3.87 2.55 19.03
CA PHE A 112 -5.24 2.99 18.78
C PHE A 112 -5.51 4.46 19.16
N GLY A 113 -4.62 5.11 19.90
CA GLY A 113 -4.69 6.56 20.18
C GLY A 113 -4.45 7.42 18.92
N PHE A 114 -3.90 6.83 17.87
CA PHE A 114 -3.60 7.48 16.57
C PHE A 114 -4.85 7.97 15.83
N VAL A 115 -6.02 7.39 16.13
CA VAL A 115 -7.32 7.72 15.51
C VAL A 115 -7.67 9.21 15.65
N HIS A 116 -7.09 9.91 16.63
CA HIS A 116 -7.35 11.33 16.89
C HIS A 116 -6.35 12.31 16.24
N SER A 117 -5.39 11.83 15.43
CA SER A 117 -4.47 12.72 14.73
C SER A 117 -5.01 13.18 13.38
N SER A 118 -4.72 14.43 12.98
CA SER A 118 -5.19 15.00 11.71
C SER A 118 -4.75 14.19 10.48
N SER A 119 -3.60 13.52 10.56
CA SER A 119 -3.08 12.66 9.49
C SER A 119 -3.75 11.29 9.40
N PHE A 120 -4.52 10.84 10.39
CA PHE A 120 -5.14 9.49 10.37
C PHE A 120 -6.20 9.34 9.27
N ALA A 121 -7.14 10.28 9.17
CA ALA A 121 -8.23 10.18 8.21
C ALA A 121 -7.74 10.18 6.74
N PRO A 122 -6.77 11.02 6.34
CA PRO A 122 -6.15 10.95 5.01
C PRO A 122 -5.43 9.61 4.73
N ILE A 123 -4.67 9.06 5.69
CA ILE A 123 -3.97 7.79 5.45
C ILE A 123 -4.95 6.61 5.39
N LEU A 124 -6.02 6.64 6.20
CA LEU A 124 -7.09 5.65 6.13
C LEU A 124 -7.82 5.72 4.79
N ALA A 125 -8.13 6.94 4.31
CA ALA A 125 -8.74 7.14 2.99
C ALA A 125 -7.85 6.61 1.87
N LEU A 126 -6.54 6.91 1.90
CA LEU A 126 -5.57 6.36 0.95
C LEU A 126 -5.53 4.82 1.00
N SER A 127 -5.53 4.23 2.18
CA SER A 127 -5.54 2.78 2.37
C SER A 127 -6.81 2.14 1.78
N ILE A 128 -7.98 2.77 1.97
CA ILE A 128 -9.25 2.32 1.37
C ILE A 128 -9.19 2.42 -0.15
N VAL A 129 -8.70 3.52 -0.71
CA VAL A 129 -8.54 3.68 -2.16
C VAL A 129 -7.63 2.61 -2.74
N MET A 130 -6.51 2.31 -2.07
CA MET A 130 -5.58 1.27 -2.50
C MET A 130 -6.20 -0.13 -2.43
N MET A 131 -7.01 -0.40 -1.40
CA MET A 131 -7.77 -1.65 -1.29
C MET A 131 -8.80 -1.78 -2.42
N LEU A 132 -9.55 -0.73 -2.72
CA LEU A 132 -10.52 -0.73 -3.83
C LEU A 132 -9.82 -0.92 -5.18
N LEU A 133 -8.67 -0.28 -5.36
CA LEU A 133 -7.86 -0.43 -6.57
C LEU A 133 -7.36 -1.86 -6.74
N TYR A 134 -6.95 -2.51 -5.64
CA TYR A 134 -6.56 -3.91 -5.64
C TYR A 134 -7.73 -4.86 -5.93
N VAL A 135 -8.89 -4.66 -5.31
CA VAL A 135 -10.11 -5.45 -5.58
C VAL A 135 -10.52 -5.32 -7.06
N ALA A 136 -10.49 -4.11 -7.61
CA ALA A 136 -10.75 -3.87 -9.02
C ALA A 136 -9.75 -4.60 -9.93
N TRP A 137 -8.49 -4.69 -9.52
CA TRP A 137 -7.48 -5.46 -10.24
C TRP A 137 -7.77 -6.97 -10.22
N LEU A 138 -8.16 -7.54 -9.08
CA LEU A 138 -8.57 -8.95 -8.99
C LEU A 138 -9.74 -9.27 -9.93
N TYR A 139 -10.77 -8.40 -9.94
CA TYR A 139 -11.88 -8.52 -10.88
C TYR A 139 -11.43 -8.44 -12.33
N MET A 140 -10.51 -7.54 -12.66
CA MET A 140 -9.97 -7.46 -14.03
C MET A 140 -9.18 -8.71 -14.41
N ALA A 141 -8.39 -9.27 -13.50
CA ALA A 141 -7.67 -10.52 -13.75
C ALA A 141 -8.63 -11.69 -14.01
N GLU A 142 -9.75 -11.75 -13.29
CA GLU A 142 -10.83 -12.69 -13.52
C GLU A 142 -11.49 -12.50 -14.89
N LEU A 143 -11.85 -11.27 -15.25
CA LEU A 143 -12.42 -10.97 -16.56
C LEU A 143 -11.49 -11.36 -17.72
N ILE A 144 -10.18 -11.12 -17.59
CA ILE A 144 -9.20 -11.54 -18.59
C ILE A 144 -9.13 -13.06 -18.67
N TYR A 145 -9.13 -13.75 -17.52
CA TYR A 145 -9.09 -15.20 -17.49
C TYR A 145 -10.32 -15.81 -18.17
N PHE A 146 -11.53 -15.49 -17.71
CA PHE A 146 -12.76 -16.03 -18.29
C PHE A 146 -12.99 -15.55 -19.73
N GLY A 147 -12.52 -14.36 -20.10
CA GLY A 147 -12.53 -13.89 -21.49
C GLY A 147 -11.66 -14.73 -22.44
N LEU A 148 -10.59 -15.35 -21.94
CA LEU A 148 -9.67 -16.17 -22.73
C LEU A 148 -9.95 -17.67 -22.64
N PHE A 149 -10.33 -18.16 -21.46
CA PHE A 149 -10.48 -19.59 -21.15
C PHE A 149 -11.95 -20.04 -21.07
N GLY A 150 -12.91 -19.11 -20.99
CA GLY A 150 -14.31 -19.41 -20.69
C GLY A 150 -14.45 -20.04 -19.30
N ASP A 151 -15.52 -20.80 -19.08
CA ASP A 151 -15.78 -21.47 -17.79
C ASP A 151 -14.87 -22.68 -17.52
N ASN A 152 -13.78 -22.83 -18.28
CA ASN A 152 -12.80 -23.90 -18.06
C ASN A 152 -11.86 -23.49 -16.93
N THR A 153 -12.12 -23.95 -15.71
CA THR A 153 -11.18 -23.83 -14.61
C THR A 153 -10.15 -24.97 -14.65
N PRO A 154 -8.87 -24.70 -14.34
CA PRO A 154 -7.83 -25.73 -14.45
C PRO A 154 -8.07 -26.80 -13.38
N ALA A 155 -7.99 -28.08 -13.74
CA ALA A 155 -8.20 -29.17 -12.78
C ALA A 155 -7.07 -29.26 -11.75
N SER A 156 -5.89 -28.74 -12.08
CA SER A 156 -4.74 -28.66 -11.17
C SER A 156 -3.82 -27.46 -11.49
N MET A 157 -2.97 -27.09 -10.53
CA MET A 157 -1.96 -26.02 -10.72
C MET A 157 -0.89 -26.40 -11.75
N SER A 158 -0.48 -27.67 -11.81
CA SER A 158 0.48 -28.14 -12.82
C SER A 158 -0.09 -28.06 -14.24
N GLU A 159 -1.37 -28.41 -14.40
CA GLU A 159 -2.08 -28.26 -15.66
C GLU A 159 -2.25 -26.79 -16.04
N PHE A 160 -2.63 -25.93 -15.10
CA PHE A 160 -2.69 -24.48 -15.33
C PHE A 160 -1.35 -23.91 -15.83
N ILE A 161 -0.25 -24.21 -15.13
CA ILE A 161 1.10 -23.76 -15.52
C ILE A 161 1.42 -24.26 -16.93
N ARG A 162 1.17 -25.54 -17.22
CA ARG A 162 1.39 -26.10 -18.55
C ARG A 162 0.57 -25.34 -19.58
N GLU A 163 -0.71 -25.13 -19.35
CA GLU A 163 -1.60 -24.43 -20.28
C GLU A 163 -1.18 -22.98 -20.53
N VAL A 164 -0.77 -22.27 -19.48
CA VAL A 164 -0.26 -20.90 -19.54
C VAL A 164 0.99 -20.78 -20.44
N PHE A 165 1.93 -21.71 -20.33
CA PHE A 165 3.19 -21.64 -21.07
C PHE A 165 3.18 -22.33 -22.44
N THR A 166 2.24 -23.24 -22.69
CA THR A 166 2.22 -24.04 -23.93
C THR A 166 1.12 -23.66 -24.91
N THR A 167 0.12 -22.87 -24.50
CA THR A 167 -1.00 -22.50 -25.36
C THR A 167 -0.96 -21.03 -25.78
N ARG A 168 -1.60 -20.71 -26.92
CA ARG A 168 -1.76 -19.32 -27.36
C ARG A 168 -2.60 -18.48 -26.40
N ARG A 169 -3.64 -19.07 -25.78
CA ARG A 169 -4.49 -18.41 -24.79
C ARG A 169 -3.71 -18.10 -23.51
N GLY A 170 -2.84 -19.01 -23.09
CA GLY A 170 -1.88 -18.80 -22.01
C GLY A 170 -0.91 -17.63 -22.27
N GLY A 171 -0.32 -17.58 -23.46
CA GLY A 171 0.51 -16.44 -23.87
C GLY A 171 -0.27 -15.10 -23.86
N ALA A 172 -1.52 -15.11 -24.34
CA ALA A 172 -2.39 -13.93 -24.28
C ALA A 172 -2.68 -13.51 -22.83
N LEU A 173 -2.93 -14.47 -21.93
CA LEU A 173 -3.14 -14.21 -20.50
C LEU A 173 -1.92 -13.55 -19.86
N ILE A 174 -0.71 -14.00 -20.18
CA ILE A 174 0.54 -13.38 -19.71
C ILE A 174 0.59 -11.92 -20.18
N ILE A 175 0.37 -11.65 -21.47
CA ILE A 175 0.49 -10.30 -22.03
C ILE A 175 -0.58 -9.37 -21.45
N TYR A 176 -1.86 -9.74 -21.53
CA TYR A 176 -2.96 -8.90 -21.04
C TYR A 176 -2.91 -8.75 -19.52
N GLY A 177 -2.63 -9.82 -18.79
CA GLY A 177 -2.49 -9.79 -17.34
C GLY A 177 -1.37 -8.87 -16.88
N ASN A 178 -0.20 -8.92 -17.53
CA ASN A 178 0.91 -8.01 -17.20
C ASN A 178 0.61 -6.56 -17.59
N LEU A 179 0.00 -6.31 -18.75
CA LEU A 179 -0.31 -4.96 -19.18
C LEU A 179 -1.34 -4.29 -18.26
N VAL A 180 -2.40 -5.01 -17.90
CA VAL A 180 -3.40 -4.51 -16.95
C VAL A 180 -2.79 -4.36 -15.55
N GLY A 181 -2.02 -5.35 -15.09
CA GLY A 181 -1.31 -5.25 -13.80
C GLY A 181 -0.36 -4.07 -13.73
N PHE A 182 0.37 -3.78 -14.81
CA PHE A 182 1.22 -2.60 -14.93
C PHE A 182 0.43 -1.29 -14.76
N LEU A 183 -0.74 -1.17 -15.38
CA LEU A 183 -1.59 0.02 -15.25
C LEU A 183 -2.08 0.23 -13.82
N PHE A 184 -2.51 -0.85 -13.14
CA PHE A 184 -2.91 -0.77 -11.73
C PHE A 184 -1.73 -0.40 -10.82
N ALA A 185 -0.57 -1.03 -11.02
CA ALA A 185 0.64 -0.72 -10.26
C ALA A 185 1.11 0.73 -10.49
N PHE A 186 1.07 1.21 -11.73
CA PHE A 186 1.41 2.59 -12.08
C PHE A 186 0.44 3.60 -11.45
N THR A 187 -0.86 3.28 -11.45
CA THR A 187 -1.88 4.12 -10.81
C THR A 187 -1.68 4.17 -9.30
N ALA A 188 -1.44 3.02 -8.67
CA ALA A 188 -1.15 2.93 -7.23
C ALA A 188 0.11 3.72 -6.85
N LEU A 189 1.17 3.60 -7.66
CA LEU A 189 2.40 4.38 -7.47
C LEU A 189 2.13 5.87 -7.58
N SER A 190 1.41 6.30 -8.63
CA SER A 190 1.10 7.71 -8.87
C SER A 190 0.27 8.32 -7.74
N LEU A 191 -0.76 7.60 -7.28
CA LEU A 191 -1.57 8.00 -6.13
C LEU A 191 -0.73 8.09 -4.84
N SER A 192 0.13 7.11 -4.59
CA SER A 192 0.96 7.08 -3.38
C SER A 192 1.96 8.24 -3.35
N VAL A 193 2.64 8.50 -4.46
CA VAL A 193 3.66 9.58 -4.58
C VAL A 193 3.03 10.97 -4.38
N VAL A 194 1.77 11.17 -4.77
CA VAL A 194 1.08 12.45 -4.58
C VAL A 194 0.40 12.54 -3.20
N ALA A 195 -0.18 11.45 -2.71
CA ALA A 195 -0.92 11.46 -1.44
C ALA A 195 0.01 11.62 -0.25
N PHE A 196 1.18 10.95 -0.21
CA PHE A 196 2.08 11.05 0.94
C PHE A 196 2.54 12.49 1.25
N PRO A 197 2.98 13.32 0.27
CA PRO A 197 3.28 14.72 0.50
C PRO A 197 2.09 15.51 1.07
N LEU A 198 0.88 15.31 0.53
CA LEU A 198 -0.32 16.05 0.96
C LEU A 198 -0.78 15.72 2.38
N ILE A 199 -0.44 14.52 2.88
CA ILE A 199 -0.80 14.06 4.23
C ILE A 199 0.14 14.65 5.30
N LEU A 200 1.35 15.02 4.91
CA LEU A 200 2.42 15.50 5.80
C LEU A 200 2.45 17.04 5.91
N HIS A 201 1.54 17.75 5.25
CA HIS A 201 1.39 19.20 5.33
C HIS A 201 0.22 19.61 6.22
#